data_AF-A0A9P8D2W4-F1
#
_entry.id   AF-A0A9P8D2W4-F1
#
_cell.length_a   1.000
_cell.length_b   1.000
_cell.length_c   1.000
_cell.angle_alpha   90.00
_cell.angle_beta   90.00
_cell.angle_gamma   90.00
#
_symmetry.space_group_name_H-M   'P 1'
#
loop_
_entity.id
_entity.type
_entity.pdbx_description
1 polymer ?
#
loop_
_entity_poly.entity_id
_entity_poly.type
_entity_poly.pdbx_seq_one_letter_code
_entity_poly.pdbx_strand_id
1 'polypeptide(L)'
;MSDVKTALLVLFALMHLKSLPGVYTVRSLYYFVQPRSLLYYVKPGYRPKPRVGLLGTKRYHSRVWFDDLDLNIHLNNSSYNKMMDFARIDLCTSLFPSWQHLHKFDILLAQTVLLFKAEVPRFSKYTITSRIFTWDDKWIWIQHRFSIKRKVKPVRKTLEIMDAAVHSAKEAIDKTSEASSDVPDKLCCIAYSRMVFKTPKGKTIKPAALFEKMGHKEAYPGEWEQYRLLGMSLVESMMKIEGHSAEATPAASRRLVAPTRAKI
;
A
#
# COMPACT_ATOMS: atom_id res chain seq x y z
N MET A 1 34.89 0.51 31.63
CA MET A 1 35.08 0.57 30.15
C MET A 1 34.27 -0.50 29.40
N SER A 2 34.04 -1.69 29.98
CA SER A 2 33.15 -2.73 29.42
C SER A 2 31.70 -2.26 29.29
N ASP A 3 31.16 -1.64 30.33
CA ASP A 3 29.72 -1.35 30.43
C ASP A 3 29.27 -0.28 29.42
N VAL A 4 30.13 0.70 29.17
CA VAL A 4 29.90 1.74 28.15
C VAL A 4 29.89 1.13 26.74
N LYS A 5 30.81 0.21 26.45
CA LYS A 5 30.85 -0.48 25.14
C LYS A 5 29.60 -1.32 24.93
N THR A 6 29.18 -2.07 25.95
CA THR A 6 27.94 -2.85 25.90
C THR A 6 26.72 -1.96 25.70
N ALA A 7 26.61 -0.86 26.44
CA ALA A 7 25.52 0.09 26.29
C ALA A 7 25.44 0.68 24.87
N LEU A 8 26.59 1.04 24.29
CA LEU A 8 26.66 1.56 22.91
C LEU A 8 26.24 0.50 21.87
N LEU A 9 26.64 -0.76 22.05
CA LEU A 9 26.24 -1.87 21.18
C LEU A 9 24.73 -2.12 21.26
N VAL A 10 24.16 -2.10 22.46
CA VAL A 10 22.71 -2.24 22.66
C VAL A 10 21.96 -1.09 22.00
N LEU A 11 22.40 0.15 22.21
CA LEU A 11 21.79 1.33 21.59
C LEU A 11 21.85 1.23 20.05
N PHE A 12 23.01 0.85 19.51
CA PHE A 12 23.17 0.65 18.07
C PHE A 12 22.21 -0.41 17.53
N ALA A 13 22.07 -1.55 18.22
CA ALA A 13 21.13 -2.61 17.83
C ALA A 13 19.66 -2.14 17.89
N LEU A 14 19.28 -1.35 18.89
CA LEU A 14 17.94 -0.78 19.01
C LEU A 14 17.63 0.23 17.90
N MET A 15 18.60 1.07 17.53
CA MET A 15 18.46 2.00 16.41
C MET A 15 18.32 1.26 15.07
N HIS A 16 18.95 0.09 14.92
CA HIS A 16 18.90 -0.71 13.71
C HIS A 16 17.96 -1.91 13.78
N LEU A 17 17.01 -1.90 14.73
CA LEU A 17 16.18 -3.06 15.05
C LEU A 17 15.48 -3.65 13.81
N LYS A 18 15.05 -2.83 12.84
CA LYS A 18 14.36 -3.32 11.63
C LYS A 18 15.30 -3.87 10.55
N SER A 19 16.60 -3.66 10.69
CA SER A 19 17.64 -4.10 9.76
C SER A 19 18.61 -5.11 10.36
N LEU A 20 18.38 -5.54 11.61
CA LEU A 20 19.10 -6.68 12.17
C LEU A 20 18.87 -7.95 11.32
N PRO A 21 19.89 -8.82 11.20
CA PRO A 21 19.76 -10.08 10.48
C PRO A 21 18.54 -10.88 10.93
N GLY A 22 17.81 -11.44 9.97
CA GLY A 22 16.63 -12.27 10.23
C GLY A 22 15.34 -11.51 10.57
N VAL A 23 15.38 -10.23 10.97
CA VAL A 23 14.15 -9.49 11.32
C VAL A 23 13.18 -9.36 10.16
N TYR A 24 13.68 -9.13 8.95
CA TYR A 24 12.85 -9.14 7.74
C TYR A 24 12.16 -10.50 7.55
N THR A 25 12.92 -11.59 7.68
CA THR A 25 12.43 -12.95 7.49
C THR A 25 11.38 -13.30 8.53
N VAL A 26 11.64 -13.05 9.81
CA VAL A 26 10.69 -13.31 10.90
C VAL A 26 9.41 -12.48 10.72
N ARG A 27 9.52 -11.19 10.41
CA ARG A 27 8.35 -10.32 10.16
C ARG A 27 7.55 -10.76 8.95
N SER A 28 8.21 -11.23 7.90
CA SER A 28 7.55 -11.78 6.71
C SER A 28 6.84 -13.09 7.05
N LEU A 29 7.53 -14.03 7.71
CA LEU A 29 7.01 -15.34 8.10
C LEU A 29 5.85 -15.25 9.09
N TYR A 30 5.80 -14.21 9.94
CA TYR A 30 4.67 -13.94 10.83
C TYR A 30 3.31 -13.98 10.11
N TYR A 31 3.25 -13.47 8.88
CA TYR A 31 2.01 -13.50 8.09
C TYR A 31 1.60 -14.90 7.63
N PHE A 32 2.55 -15.83 7.57
CA PHE A 32 2.34 -17.23 7.16
C PHE A 32 2.05 -18.16 8.36
N VAL A 33 2.38 -17.76 9.59
CA VAL A 33 2.23 -18.60 10.81
C VAL A 33 1.10 -18.15 11.75
N GLN A 34 0.19 -17.30 11.30
CA GLN A 34 -0.94 -16.82 12.14
C GLN A 34 -1.84 -17.98 12.60
N PRO A 35 -2.47 -17.98 13.78
CA PRO A 35 -3.23 -19.14 14.30
C PRO A 35 -4.25 -19.79 13.33
N ARG A 36 -4.81 -19.01 12.40
CA ARG A 36 -5.74 -19.50 11.37
C ARG A 36 -5.05 -20.31 10.26
N SER A 37 -3.76 -20.12 10.04
CA SER A 37 -2.93 -21.00 9.22
C SER A 37 -2.80 -22.39 9.82
N LEU A 38 -2.76 -22.49 11.15
CA LEU A 38 -2.68 -23.78 11.84
C LEU A 38 -3.92 -24.65 11.54
N LEU A 39 -5.09 -24.04 11.29
CA LEU A 39 -6.31 -24.76 10.90
C LEU A 39 -6.14 -25.59 9.62
N TYR A 40 -5.21 -25.24 8.73
CA TYR A 40 -4.92 -26.07 7.56
C TYR A 40 -4.32 -27.42 7.92
N TYR A 41 -3.46 -27.45 8.94
CA TYR A 41 -2.77 -28.66 9.38
C TYR A 41 -3.66 -29.50 10.28
N VAL A 42 -4.56 -28.85 11.06
CA VAL A 42 -5.38 -29.53 12.08
C VAL A 42 -6.77 -29.92 11.56
N LYS A 43 -7.30 -29.26 10.51
CA LYS A 43 -8.61 -29.58 9.93
C LYS A 43 -8.49 -29.97 8.44
N PRO A 44 -8.35 -31.28 8.13
CA PRO A 44 -8.37 -31.77 6.76
C PRO A 44 -9.60 -31.27 6.00
N GLY A 45 -9.39 -30.75 4.78
CA GLY A 45 -10.48 -30.21 3.94
C GLY A 45 -10.90 -28.77 4.25
N TYR A 46 -10.30 -28.09 5.25
CA TYR A 46 -10.56 -26.68 5.51
C TYR A 46 -10.19 -25.81 4.31
N ARG A 47 -11.17 -25.04 3.82
CA ARG A 47 -11.00 -24.05 2.75
C ARG A 47 -11.24 -22.66 3.34
N PRO A 48 -10.20 -21.90 3.68
CA PRO A 48 -10.42 -20.55 4.18
C PRO A 48 -10.87 -19.64 3.07
N LYS A 49 -11.76 -18.74 3.47
CA LYS A 49 -12.27 -17.68 2.63
C LYS A 49 -11.31 -16.48 2.65
N PRO A 50 -11.23 -15.70 1.57
CA PRO A 50 -10.54 -14.43 1.56
C PRO A 50 -11.02 -13.52 2.71
N ARG A 51 -10.11 -12.75 3.30
CA ARG A 51 -10.41 -11.80 4.39
C ARG A 51 -10.86 -10.43 3.89
N VAL A 52 -10.61 -10.16 2.61
CA VAL A 52 -10.99 -8.94 1.91
C VAL A 52 -11.53 -9.34 0.54
N GLY A 53 -12.53 -8.60 0.05
CA GLY A 53 -13.01 -8.75 -1.33
C GLY A 53 -11.90 -8.42 -2.33
N LEU A 54 -12.11 -8.77 -3.61
CA LEU A 54 -11.03 -8.72 -4.62
C LEU A 54 -10.44 -7.32 -4.79
N LEU A 55 -11.29 -6.28 -4.82
CA LEU A 55 -10.84 -4.88 -4.85
C LEU A 55 -10.80 -4.22 -3.46
N GLY A 56 -10.97 -5.02 -2.41
CA GLY A 56 -10.86 -4.56 -1.03
C GLY A 56 -9.47 -4.00 -0.73
N THR A 57 -9.42 -3.07 0.21
CA THR A 57 -8.17 -2.42 0.63
C THR A 57 -7.66 -3.00 1.94
N LYS A 58 -6.35 -3.20 2.05
CA LYS A 58 -5.66 -3.44 3.33
C LYS A 58 -4.82 -2.25 3.74
N ARG A 59 -4.86 -1.90 5.03
CA ARG A 59 -4.03 -0.84 5.62
C ARG A 59 -2.92 -1.49 6.44
N TYR A 60 -1.68 -1.16 6.09
CA TYR A 60 -0.49 -1.53 6.84
C TYR A 60 0.06 -0.29 7.52
N HIS A 61 0.24 -0.34 8.84
CA HIS A 61 0.73 0.78 9.61
C HIS A 61 2.20 0.58 9.99
N SER A 62 2.98 1.65 9.90
CA SER A 62 4.35 1.66 10.39
C SER A 62 4.76 3.03 10.89
N ARG A 63 5.98 3.10 11.39
CA ARG A 63 6.63 4.33 11.85
C ARG A 63 8.03 4.37 11.27
N VAL A 64 8.47 5.52 10.79
CA VAL A 64 9.88 5.72 10.39
C VAL A 64 10.79 5.48 11.60
N TRP A 65 11.82 4.67 11.44
CA TRP A 65 12.82 4.40 12.48
C TRP A 65 14.20 4.91 12.07
N PHE A 66 15.19 4.83 12.96
CA PHE A 66 16.52 5.39 12.70
C PHE A 66 17.17 4.80 11.44
N ASP A 67 17.07 3.48 11.24
CA ASP A 67 17.59 2.78 10.07
C ASP A 67 16.77 2.96 8.79
N ASP A 68 15.61 3.62 8.88
CA ASP A 68 14.81 3.96 7.71
C ASP A 68 15.19 5.32 7.11
N LEU A 69 16.03 6.12 7.78
CA LEU A 69 16.38 7.48 7.39
C LEU A 69 17.51 7.52 6.36
N ASP A 70 17.44 8.47 5.43
CA ASP A 70 18.56 8.86 4.58
C ASP A 70 19.25 10.14 5.10
N LEU A 71 20.19 10.66 4.31
CA LEU A 71 20.94 11.89 4.64
C LEU A 71 20.06 13.14 4.78
N ASN A 72 18.86 13.13 4.18
CA ASN A 72 17.90 14.22 4.28
C ASN A 72 16.97 14.08 5.49
N ILE A 73 17.16 13.04 6.31
CA ILE A 73 16.42 12.82 7.56
C ILE A 73 14.90 12.60 7.29
N HIS A 74 14.60 12.00 6.14
CA HIS A 74 13.26 11.47 5.83
C HIS A 74 13.35 9.98 5.50
N LEU A 75 12.19 9.34 5.33
CA LEU A 75 12.12 7.94 4.91
C LEU A 75 12.90 7.77 3.59
N ASN A 76 13.94 6.92 3.61
CA ASN A 76 14.75 6.59 2.45
C ASN A 76 13.88 5.95 1.35
N ASN A 77 14.14 6.28 0.09
CA ASN A 77 13.47 5.72 -1.08
C ASN A 77 13.45 4.19 -1.09
N SER A 78 14.54 3.54 -0.68
CA SER A 78 14.60 2.06 -0.60
C SER A 78 13.70 1.49 0.50
N SER A 79 13.51 2.21 1.60
CA SER A 79 12.65 1.83 2.71
C SER A 79 11.18 1.79 2.31
N TYR A 80 10.74 2.59 1.33
CA TYR A 80 9.39 2.45 0.76
C TYR A 80 9.18 1.07 0.15
N ASN A 81 10.13 0.57 -0.65
CA ASN A 81 10.06 -0.76 -1.24
C ASN A 81 10.08 -1.87 -0.19
N LYS A 82 11.02 -1.80 0.76
CA LYS A 82 11.11 -2.75 1.89
C LYS A 82 9.79 -2.85 2.66
N MET A 83 9.16 -1.71 2.92
CA MET A 83 7.92 -1.66 3.70
C MET A 83 6.69 -2.04 2.87
N MET A 84 6.74 -1.80 1.56
CA MET A 84 5.75 -2.26 0.59
C MET A 84 5.70 -3.79 0.51
N ASP A 85 6.83 -4.50 0.68
CA ASP A 85 6.83 -5.96 0.72
C ASP A 85 5.94 -6.51 1.83
N PHE A 86 6.04 -5.98 3.06
CA PHE A 86 5.16 -6.40 4.16
C PHE A 86 3.69 -6.07 3.89
N ALA A 87 3.41 -4.89 3.33
CA ALA A 87 2.04 -4.51 2.95
C ALA A 87 1.47 -5.44 1.85
N ARG A 88 2.33 -5.85 0.91
CA ARG A 88 1.98 -6.78 -0.18
C ARG A 88 1.73 -8.18 0.37
N ILE A 89 2.57 -8.67 1.29
CA ILE A 89 2.38 -9.96 1.97
C ILE A 89 1.05 -9.97 2.74
N ASP A 90 0.74 -8.92 3.53
CA ASP A 90 -0.54 -8.84 4.26
C ASP A 90 -1.74 -8.84 3.31
N LEU A 91 -1.67 -8.07 2.21
CA LEU A 91 -2.73 -8.06 1.21
C LEU A 91 -2.89 -9.44 0.53
N CYS A 92 -1.80 -10.01 0.02
CA CYS A 92 -1.82 -11.27 -0.71
C CYS A 92 -2.26 -12.46 0.16
N THR A 93 -1.80 -12.55 1.40
CA THR A 93 -2.26 -13.58 2.35
C THR A 93 -3.73 -13.40 2.76
N SER A 94 -4.23 -12.16 2.72
CA SER A 94 -5.64 -11.85 2.96
C SER A 94 -6.54 -12.18 1.76
N LEU A 95 -6.09 -11.90 0.53
CA LEU A 95 -6.81 -12.19 -0.71
C LEU A 95 -6.75 -13.67 -1.08
N PHE A 96 -5.58 -14.28 -0.91
CA PHE A 96 -5.29 -15.64 -1.36
C PHE A 96 -4.80 -16.46 -0.16
N PRO A 97 -5.69 -16.79 0.79
CA PRO A 97 -5.29 -17.47 2.02
C PRO A 97 -4.69 -18.84 1.75
N SER A 98 -4.87 -19.46 0.58
CA SER A 98 -4.20 -20.75 0.28
C SER A 98 -2.77 -20.64 -0.21
N TRP A 99 -2.29 -19.42 -0.53
CA TRP A 99 -0.89 -19.17 -0.90
C TRP A 99 0.08 -19.67 0.19
N GLN A 100 -0.30 -19.47 1.45
CA GLN A 100 0.52 -19.74 2.64
C GLN A 100 0.68 -21.23 3.00
N HIS A 101 -0.16 -22.16 2.53
CA HIS A 101 -0.13 -23.56 3.04
C HIS A 101 -0.19 -24.66 2.00
N LEU A 102 -0.78 -24.39 0.84
CA LEU A 102 -0.98 -25.48 -0.12
C LEU A 102 0.22 -25.66 -1.05
N HIS A 103 1.20 -24.73 -1.05
CA HIS A 103 2.27 -24.65 -2.05
C HIS A 103 1.76 -24.92 -3.47
N LYS A 104 0.53 -24.46 -3.78
CA LYS A 104 -0.13 -24.74 -5.07
C LYS A 104 0.25 -23.69 -6.12
N PHE A 105 0.73 -22.54 -5.69
CA PHE A 105 1.18 -21.45 -6.53
C PHE A 105 2.05 -20.49 -5.73
N ASP A 106 2.86 -19.72 -6.44
CA ASP A 106 3.69 -18.62 -5.95
C ASP A 106 3.22 -17.30 -6.55
N ILE A 107 3.39 -16.22 -5.78
CA ILE A 107 3.13 -14.86 -6.23
C ILE A 107 4.49 -14.15 -6.32
N LEU A 108 4.93 -13.87 -7.54
CA LEU A 108 6.27 -13.36 -7.79
C LEU A 108 6.20 -11.90 -8.24
N LEU A 109 6.99 -11.05 -7.60
CA LEU A 109 7.15 -9.66 -8.00
C LEU A 109 8.04 -9.57 -9.25
N ALA A 110 7.60 -8.84 -10.25
CA ALA A 110 8.37 -8.61 -11.48
C ALA A 110 8.84 -7.16 -11.63
N GLN A 111 8.06 -6.20 -11.15
CA GLN A 111 8.39 -4.78 -11.28
C GLN A 111 7.70 -3.97 -10.18
N THR A 112 8.35 -2.89 -9.75
CA THR A 112 7.74 -1.85 -8.92
C THR A 112 7.97 -0.49 -9.55
N VAL A 113 6.96 0.38 -9.47
CA VAL A 113 7.03 1.79 -9.89
C VAL A 113 6.59 2.63 -8.71
N LEU A 114 7.39 3.63 -8.31
CA LEU A 114 7.13 4.49 -7.17
C LEU A 114 7.11 5.95 -7.62
N LEU A 115 6.05 6.65 -7.28
CA LEU A 115 5.82 8.05 -7.59
C LEU A 115 5.81 8.84 -6.27
N PHE A 116 6.95 9.43 -5.94
CA PHE A 116 7.12 10.24 -4.74
C PHE A 116 6.48 11.61 -4.93
N LYS A 117 5.56 11.97 -4.03
CA LYS A 117 4.81 13.25 -4.05
C LYS A 117 5.20 14.15 -2.87
N ALA A 118 5.50 13.55 -1.73
CA ALA A 118 5.94 14.26 -0.54
C ALA A 118 6.74 13.31 0.36
N GLU A 119 7.66 13.87 1.12
CA GLU A 119 8.46 13.14 2.09
C GLU A 119 7.62 12.64 3.27
N VAL A 120 8.03 11.50 3.83
CA VAL A 120 7.54 11.00 5.12
C VAL A 120 8.57 11.41 6.18
N PRO A 121 8.22 12.33 7.11
CA PRO A 121 9.19 12.89 8.06
C PRO A 121 9.77 11.84 9.02
N ARG A 122 10.96 12.12 9.57
CA ARG A 122 11.56 11.31 10.64
C ARG A 122 10.58 10.98 11.78
N PHE A 123 10.64 9.73 12.24
CA PHE A 123 9.84 9.19 13.34
C PHE A 123 8.31 9.30 13.19
N SER A 124 7.81 9.72 12.02
CA SER A 124 6.37 9.84 11.78
C SER A 124 5.72 8.47 11.59
N LYS A 125 4.45 8.36 12.00
CA LYS A 125 3.60 7.22 11.64
C LYS A 125 3.10 7.43 10.22
N TYR A 126 3.07 6.36 9.43
CA TYR A 126 2.50 6.36 8.09
C TYR A 126 1.68 5.08 7.86
N THR A 127 0.78 5.15 6.88
CA THR A 127 -0.09 4.05 6.48
C THR A 127 0.15 3.73 5.03
N ILE A 128 0.30 2.45 4.71
CA ILE A 128 0.32 1.93 3.34
C ILE A 128 -1.03 1.29 3.07
N THR A 129 -1.85 1.93 2.24
CA THR A 129 -3.12 1.36 1.79
C THR A 129 -2.91 0.62 0.48
N SER A 130 -3.14 -0.68 0.47
CA SER A 130 -2.86 -1.56 -0.68
C SER A 130 -4.15 -2.21 -1.20
N ARG A 131 -4.30 -2.30 -2.52
CA ARG A 131 -5.42 -2.99 -3.20
C ARG A 131 -4.99 -3.51 -4.56
N ILE A 132 -5.70 -4.50 -5.09
CA ILE A 132 -5.62 -4.80 -6.52
C ILE A 132 -6.08 -3.55 -7.29
N PHE A 133 -5.24 -3.12 -8.22
CA PHE A 133 -5.49 -2.00 -9.11
C PHE A 133 -6.10 -2.49 -10.42
N THR A 134 -5.47 -3.46 -11.07
CA THR A 134 -5.97 -4.10 -12.28
C THR A 134 -5.25 -5.42 -12.53
N TRP A 135 -5.64 -6.15 -13.57
CA TRP A 135 -4.99 -7.37 -14.03
C TRP A 135 -5.28 -7.64 -15.50
N ASP A 136 -4.41 -8.42 -16.12
CA ASP A 136 -4.59 -9.00 -17.45
C ASP A 136 -4.56 -10.54 -17.36
N ASP A 137 -4.27 -11.21 -18.48
CA ASP A 137 -4.18 -12.67 -18.58
C ASP A 137 -2.96 -13.27 -17.86
N LYS A 138 -1.95 -12.47 -17.53
CA LYS A 138 -0.66 -12.89 -16.99
C LYS A 138 -0.30 -12.19 -15.68
N TRP A 139 -0.57 -10.91 -15.58
CA TRP A 139 -0.09 -10.01 -14.55
C TRP A 139 -1.24 -9.49 -13.69
N ILE A 140 -0.96 -9.35 -12.39
CA ILE A 140 -1.73 -8.49 -11.50
C ILE A 140 -0.94 -7.22 -11.19
N TRP A 141 -1.67 -6.14 -10.99
CA TRP A 141 -1.14 -4.85 -10.56
C TRP A 141 -1.73 -4.50 -9.21
N ILE A 142 -0.87 -4.26 -8.23
CA ILE A 142 -1.28 -3.82 -6.88
C ILE A 142 -0.90 -2.34 -6.74
N GLN A 143 -1.87 -1.50 -6.38
CA GLN A 143 -1.61 -0.13 -6.00
C GLN A 143 -1.34 -0.05 -4.50
N HIS A 144 -0.33 0.73 -4.13
CA HIS A 144 0.00 1.09 -2.76
C HIS A 144 -0.02 2.61 -2.60
N ARG A 145 -0.68 3.12 -1.57
CA ARG A 145 -0.74 4.54 -1.23
C ARG A 145 -0.13 4.76 0.14
N PHE A 146 0.98 5.47 0.20
CA PHE A 146 1.63 5.89 1.44
C PHE A 146 1.02 7.21 1.88
N SER A 147 0.43 7.25 3.07
CA SER A 147 -0.17 8.45 3.63
C SER A 147 0.27 8.71 5.06
N ILE A 148 0.34 9.99 5.43
CA ILE A 148 0.56 10.45 6.80
C ILE A 148 -0.65 11.26 7.26
N LYS A 149 -0.99 11.15 8.55
CA LYS A 149 -2.04 11.99 9.14
C LYS A 149 -1.66 13.46 8.99
N ARG A 150 -2.56 14.26 8.44
CA ARG A 150 -2.33 15.70 8.26
C ARG A 150 -2.40 16.36 9.63
N LYS A 151 -1.33 17.04 10.04
CA LYS A 151 -1.38 17.93 11.21
C LYS A 151 -2.05 19.21 10.74
N VAL A 152 -3.30 19.42 11.12
CA VAL A 152 -3.95 20.73 10.96
C VAL A 152 -3.25 21.66 11.94
N LYS A 153 -2.40 22.56 11.45
CA LYS A 153 -1.93 23.67 12.27
C LYS A 153 -3.07 24.69 12.30
N PRO A 154 -3.65 24.98 13.46
CA PRO A 154 -4.64 26.04 13.52
C PRO A 154 -3.94 27.36 13.14
N VAL A 155 -4.49 28.06 12.15
CA VAL A 155 -3.99 29.39 11.76
C VAL A 155 -4.32 30.31 12.94
N ARG A 156 -3.32 31.01 13.50
CA ARG A 156 -3.50 31.90 14.68
C ARG A 156 -4.73 32.81 14.58
N LYS A 157 -4.98 33.38 13.40
CA LYS A 157 -6.14 34.24 13.11
C LYS A 157 -7.48 33.50 13.20
N THR A 158 -7.51 32.22 12.88
CA THR A 158 -8.70 31.37 13.03
C THR A 158 -8.92 30.94 14.48
N LEU A 159 -7.85 30.77 15.29
CA LEU A 159 -8.00 30.52 16.73
C LEU A 159 -8.58 31.73 17.46
N GLU A 160 -8.13 32.93 17.14
CA GLU A 160 -8.68 34.16 17.74
C GLU A 160 -10.18 34.33 17.40
N ILE A 161 -10.56 34.05 16.15
CA ILE A 161 -11.96 34.09 15.69
C ILE A 161 -12.77 32.92 16.30
N MET A 162 -12.17 31.74 16.41
CA MET A 162 -12.81 30.56 17.02
C MET A 162 -12.95 30.72 18.53
N ASP A 163 -12.00 31.28 19.26
CA ASP A 163 -12.13 31.55 20.70
C ASP A 163 -13.23 32.58 20.97
N ALA A 164 -13.34 33.62 20.14
CA ALA A 164 -14.45 34.58 20.18
C ALA A 164 -15.81 33.94 19.85
N ALA A 165 -15.86 33.04 18.86
CA ALA A 165 -17.07 32.34 18.47
C ALA A 165 -17.46 31.21 19.46
N VAL A 166 -16.48 30.53 20.06
CA VAL A 166 -16.64 29.45 21.04
C VAL A 166 -17.13 30.02 22.37
N HIS A 167 -16.71 31.22 22.77
CA HIS A 167 -17.30 31.91 23.93
C HIS A 167 -18.78 32.28 23.71
N SER A 168 -19.20 32.50 22.46
CA SER A 168 -20.61 32.78 22.13
C SER A 168 -21.44 31.51 21.85
N ALA A 169 -20.81 30.39 21.49
CA ALA A 169 -21.48 29.13 21.15
C ALA A 169 -21.50 28.08 22.29
N LYS A 170 -20.85 28.37 23.43
CA LYS A 170 -20.72 27.47 24.58
C LYS A 170 -22.05 27.16 25.30
N GLU A 171 -23.13 27.89 25.01
CA GLU A 171 -24.46 27.63 25.57
C GLU A 171 -25.36 26.75 24.67
N ALA A 172 -24.97 26.43 23.43
CA ALA A 172 -25.86 25.77 22.46
C ALA A 172 -25.42 24.38 21.96
N ILE A 173 -24.21 23.90 22.31
CA ILE A 173 -23.59 22.72 21.67
C ILE A 173 -23.11 21.70 22.72
N ASP A 174 -24.00 21.25 23.61
CA ASP A 174 -23.71 20.14 24.53
C ASP A 174 -24.50 18.85 24.20
N LYS A 175 -25.06 18.73 22.98
CA LYS A 175 -25.83 17.54 22.59
C LYS A 175 -25.57 16.93 21.21
N THR A 176 -24.61 17.44 20.43
CA THR A 176 -24.40 16.90 19.06
C THR A 176 -22.98 17.16 18.52
N SER A 177 -21.96 16.38 18.89
CA SER A 177 -20.70 16.36 18.10
C SER A 177 -19.73 15.22 18.47
N GLU A 178 -19.99 14.01 17.99
CA GLU A 178 -18.91 13.09 17.57
C GLU A 178 -18.99 12.92 16.05
N ALA A 179 -18.67 14.00 15.33
CA ALA A 179 -18.40 13.96 13.91
C ALA A 179 -17.13 14.77 13.67
N SER A 180 -15.98 14.11 13.84
CA SER A 180 -14.68 14.67 13.46
C SER A 180 -14.71 15.02 11.97
N SER A 181 -14.54 16.29 11.62
CA SER A 181 -14.25 16.72 10.25
C SER A 181 -12.89 16.12 9.81
N ASP A 182 -12.91 14.92 9.23
CA ASP A 182 -11.70 14.14 8.93
C ASP A 182 -11.00 14.71 7.68
N VAL A 183 -10.05 15.61 7.89
CA VAL A 183 -9.20 16.12 6.81
C VAL A 183 -8.43 14.94 6.21
N PRO A 184 -8.47 14.72 4.88
CA PRO A 184 -7.85 13.56 4.28
C PRO A 184 -6.34 13.52 4.56
N ASP A 185 -5.84 12.32 4.84
CA ASP A 185 -4.41 12.08 5.06
C ASP A 185 -3.57 12.63 3.89
N LYS A 186 -2.40 13.18 4.20
CA LYS A 186 -1.46 13.67 3.19
C LYS A 186 -0.84 12.48 2.46
N LEU A 187 -1.03 12.42 1.15
CA LEU A 187 -0.44 11.40 0.27
C LEU A 187 1.05 11.70 0.02
N CYS A 188 1.92 10.77 0.39
CA CYS A 188 3.37 10.88 0.25
C CYS A 188 3.90 10.16 -0.99
N CYS A 189 3.38 8.96 -1.28
CA CYS A 189 3.82 8.17 -2.43
C CYS A 189 2.65 7.32 -2.97
N ILE A 190 2.58 7.19 -4.29
CA ILE A 190 1.78 6.15 -4.96
C ILE A 190 2.76 5.17 -5.59
N ALA A 191 2.57 3.89 -5.34
CA ALA A 191 3.37 2.84 -5.94
C ALA A 191 2.50 1.77 -6.60
N TYR A 192 3.06 1.12 -7.63
CA TYR A 192 2.44 0.00 -8.33
C TYR A 192 3.39 -1.18 -8.33
N SER A 193 2.91 -2.36 -7.94
CA SER A 193 3.64 -3.63 -8.02
C SER A 193 3.04 -4.50 -9.11
N ARG A 194 3.84 -4.89 -10.12
CA ARG A 194 3.48 -5.89 -11.14
C ARG A 194 3.89 -7.28 -10.64
N MET A 195 2.94 -8.20 -10.55
CA MET A 195 3.20 -9.56 -10.08
C MET A 195 2.59 -10.62 -10.98
N VAL A 196 3.16 -11.82 -10.95
CA VAL A 196 2.67 -13.00 -11.68
C VAL A 196 2.39 -14.15 -10.72
N PHE A 197 1.36 -14.92 -11.04
CA PHE A 197 1.10 -16.19 -10.38
C PHE A 197 1.78 -17.32 -11.15
N LYS A 198 2.54 -18.16 -10.45
CA LYS A 198 3.16 -19.36 -11.04
C LYS A 198 2.78 -20.61 -10.26
N THR A 199 2.63 -21.73 -10.93
CA THR A 199 2.64 -23.03 -10.26
C THR A 199 4.04 -23.33 -9.73
N PRO A 200 4.21 -24.28 -8.80
CA PRO A 200 5.54 -24.75 -8.36
C PRO A 200 6.40 -25.28 -9.50
N LYS A 201 5.77 -25.74 -10.60
CA LYS A 201 6.44 -26.17 -11.83
C LYS A 201 6.82 -25.00 -12.75
N GLY A 202 6.62 -23.75 -12.32
CA GLY A 202 6.97 -22.55 -13.08
C GLY A 202 5.96 -22.10 -14.14
N LYS A 203 4.82 -22.80 -14.31
CA LYS A 203 3.79 -22.43 -15.30
C LYS A 203 2.97 -21.25 -14.79
N THR A 204 2.80 -20.22 -15.62
CA THR A 204 1.97 -19.05 -15.31
C THR A 204 0.49 -19.44 -15.13
N ILE A 205 -0.15 -18.88 -14.11
CA ILE A 205 -1.58 -19.04 -13.82
C ILE A 205 -2.28 -17.72 -14.16
N LYS A 206 -3.36 -17.78 -14.93
CA LYS A 206 -4.16 -16.58 -15.24
C LYS A 206 -4.78 -16.02 -13.95
N PRO A 207 -4.69 -14.69 -13.68
CA PRO A 207 -5.27 -14.08 -12.50
C PRO A 207 -6.75 -14.41 -12.29
N ALA A 208 -7.58 -14.27 -13.32
CA ALA A 208 -9.02 -14.55 -13.23
C ALA A 208 -9.34 -15.98 -12.76
N ALA A 209 -8.64 -16.97 -13.33
CA ALA A 209 -8.80 -18.38 -12.93
C ALA A 209 -8.38 -18.61 -11.47
N LEU A 210 -7.36 -17.90 -10.98
CA LEU A 210 -6.97 -17.98 -9.58
C LEU A 210 -8.01 -17.32 -8.67
N PHE A 211 -8.56 -16.18 -9.06
CA PHE A 211 -9.56 -15.46 -8.28
C PHE A 211 -10.80 -16.31 -8.03
N GLU A 212 -11.34 -16.90 -9.09
CA GLU A 212 -12.47 -17.84 -9.03
C GLU A 212 -12.16 -19.01 -8.09
N LYS A 213 -11.00 -19.65 -8.27
CA LYS A 213 -10.54 -20.76 -7.43
C LYS A 213 -10.40 -20.38 -5.95
N MET A 214 -10.05 -19.12 -5.67
CA MET A 214 -9.93 -18.59 -4.31
C MET A 214 -11.26 -18.11 -3.72
N GLY A 215 -12.37 -18.26 -4.45
CA GLY A 215 -13.70 -17.91 -3.98
C GLY A 215 -14.04 -16.43 -4.14
N HIS A 216 -13.27 -15.68 -4.92
CA HIS A 216 -13.64 -14.33 -5.35
C HIS A 216 -14.68 -14.43 -6.48
N LYS A 217 -15.92 -14.77 -6.10
CA LYS A 217 -17.06 -14.87 -7.02
C LYS A 217 -17.54 -13.52 -7.56
N GLU A 218 -17.04 -12.42 -6.99
CA GLU A 218 -17.26 -11.04 -7.48
C GLU A 218 -16.54 -10.75 -8.81
N ALA A 219 -15.70 -11.67 -9.29
CA ALA A 219 -14.86 -11.49 -10.47
C ALA A 219 -15.57 -11.83 -11.80
N TYR A 220 -16.73 -11.19 -12.10
CA TYR A 220 -17.39 -11.01 -13.43
C TYR A 220 -18.80 -11.61 -13.61
N PRO A 221 -19.78 -10.91 -14.26
CA PRO A 221 -19.73 -9.61 -15.00
C PRO A 221 -20.52 -8.42 -14.37
N GLY A 222 -20.14 -7.17 -14.69
CA GLY A 222 -20.76 -5.90 -14.23
C GLY A 222 -19.82 -4.67 -14.29
N GLU A 223 -20.04 -3.65 -13.45
CA GLU A 223 -19.21 -2.41 -13.34
C GLU A 223 -17.70 -2.64 -13.14
N TRP A 224 -17.33 -3.81 -12.62
CA TRP A 224 -15.95 -4.18 -12.28
C TRP A 224 -15.03 -4.34 -13.50
N GLU A 225 -15.59 -4.71 -14.67
CA GLU A 225 -14.79 -4.82 -15.91
C GLU A 225 -14.35 -3.45 -16.41
N GLN A 226 -15.22 -2.45 -16.28
CA GLN A 226 -14.87 -1.07 -16.62
C GLN A 226 -13.75 -0.56 -15.72
N TYR A 227 -13.79 -0.87 -14.42
CA TYR A 227 -12.70 -0.52 -13.50
C TYR A 227 -11.38 -1.20 -13.89
N ARG A 228 -11.41 -2.49 -14.23
CA ARG A 228 -10.22 -3.22 -14.68
C ARG A 228 -9.65 -2.63 -15.96
N LEU A 229 -10.48 -2.41 -16.98
CA LEU A 229 -10.08 -1.86 -18.27
C LEU A 229 -9.52 -0.43 -18.13
N LEU A 230 -10.14 0.41 -17.30
CA LEU A 230 -9.62 1.74 -16.98
C LEU A 230 -8.22 1.63 -16.33
N GLY A 231 -8.06 0.74 -15.37
CA GLY A 231 -6.77 0.48 -14.74
C GLY A 231 -5.72 -0.03 -15.74
N MET A 232 -6.11 -0.91 -16.68
CA MET A 232 -5.22 -1.41 -17.74
C MET A 232 -4.77 -0.29 -18.66
N SER A 233 -5.69 0.62 -19.06
CA SER A 233 -5.35 1.76 -19.91
C SER A 233 -4.28 2.67 -19.28
N LEU A 234 -4.35 2.87 -17.95
CA LEU A 234 -3.34 3.62 -17.20
C LEU A 234 -2.00 2.88 -17.15
N VAL A 235 -2.03 1.57 -16.88
CA VAL A 235 -0.83 0.74 -16.85
C VAL A 235 -0.14 0.72 -18.21
N GLU A 236 -0.89 0.52 -19.29
CA GLU A 236 -0.36 0.53 -20.65
C GLU A 236 0.29 1.87 -20.99
N SER A 237 -0.37 2.97 -20.62
CA SER A 237 0.19 4.31 -20.80
C SER A 237 1.50 4.50 -20.03
N MET A 238 1.56 3.99 -18.79
CA MET A 238 2.77 4.02 -17.96
C MET A 238 3.91 3.17 -18.55
N MET A 239 3.60 2.00 -19.12
CA MET A 239 4.60 1.11 -19.74
C MET A 239 5.10 1.64 -21.10
N LYS A 240 4.27 2.34 -21.87
CA LYS A 240 4.65 2.91 -23.18
C LYS A 240 5.67 4.06 -23.09
N ILE A 241 5.93 4.61 -21.91
CA ILE A 241 6.95 5.64 -21.69
C ILE A 241 8.35 5.12 -22.08
N GLU A 242 8.61 3.82 -21.89
CA GLU A 242 9.89 3.19 -22.27
C GLU A 242 10.04 3.02 -23.80
N GLY A 243 8.95 3.07 -24.57
CA GLY A 243 8.92 2.75 -25.99
C GLY A 243 9.27 3.89 -26.96
N HIS A 244 9.63 5.08 -26.47
CA HIS A 244 9.91 6.25 -27.33
C HIS A 244 11.39 6.49 -27.64
N SER A 245 12.29 5.52 -27.41
CA SER A 245 13.70 5.63 -27.83
C SER A 245 14.06 4.84 -29.09
N ALA A 246 13.10 4.32 -29.84
CA ALA A 246 13.33 3.76 -31.16
C ALA A 246 12.17 4.19 -32.09
N GLU A 247 12.49 4.99 -33.10
CA GLU A 247 11.59 5.56 -34.12
C GLU A 247 10.69 6.73 -33.67
N ALA A 248 11.32 7.89 -33.48
CA ALA A 248 10.62 9.15 -33.61
C ALA A 248 10.31 9.42 -35.10
N THR A 249 9.08 9.10 -35.53
CA THR A 249 8.46 9.79 -36.67
C THR A 249 7.44 10.78 -36.12
N PRO A 250 7.48 12.08 -36.49
CA PRO A 250 6.66 13.08 -35.84
C PRO A 250 5.23 13.04 -36.41
N ALA A 251 4.27 12.56 -35.62
CA ALA A 251 2.85 12.64 -35.97
C ALA A 251 2.09 13.50 -34.95
N ALA A 252 1.82 14.73 -35.39
CA ALA A 252 0.76 15.66 -34.99
C ALA A 252 0.44 15.82 -33.49
N SER A 253 0.73 17.02 -32.98
CA SER A 253 0.28 17.53 -31.69
C SER A 253 -1.25 17.36 -31.52
N ARG A 254 -1.67 16.42 -30.66
CA ARG A 254 -2.98 16.54 -30.02
C ARG A 254 -2.84 17.52 -28.87
N ARG A 255 -3.24 18.78 -29.11
CA ARG A 255 -3.46 19.76 -28.03
C ARG A 255 -4.42 19.13 -27.02
N LEU A 256 -3.96 18.96 -25.79
CA LEU A 256 -4.84 18.77 -24.65
C LEU A 256 -5.69 20.04 -24.54
N VAL A 257 -6.99 19.92 -24.81
CA VAL A 257 -7.96 20.99 -24.57
C VAL A 257 -7.98 21.23 -23.07
N ALA A 258 -7.57 22.42 -22.63
CA ALA A 258 -7.63 22.82 -21.24
C ALA A 258 -9.09 22.75 -20.75
N PRO A 259 -9.36 22.25 -19.53
CA PRO A 259 -10.71 22.23 -19.00
C PRO A 259 -11.20 23.66 -18.82
N THR A 260 -12.32 23.97 -19.46
CA THR A 260 -13.01 25.25 -19.40
C THR A 260 -13.30 25.59 -17.94
N ARG A 261 -12.79 26.73 -17.48
CA ARG A 261 -12.99 27.26 -16.14
C ARG A 261 -14.50 27.56 -15.98
N ALA A 262 -15.20 26.76 -15.19
CA ALA A 262 -16.55 27.10 -14.74
C ALA A 262 -16.45 28.40 -13.93
N LYS A 263 -17.13 29.45 -14.39
CA LYS A 263 -17.33 30.68 -13.62
C LYS A 263 -18.32 30.36 -12.50
N ILE A 264 -17.91 30.57 -11.25
CA ILE A 264 -18.79 30.93 -10.14
C ILE A 264 -18.70 32.45 -10.04
#